data_AF-A0A1Q7TH56-F1
#
_entry.id   AF-A0A1Q7TH56-F1
#
_cell.length_a   1.000
_cell.length_b   1.000
_cell.length_c   1.000
_cell.angle_alpha   90.00
_cell.angle_beta   90.00
_cell.angle_gamma   90.00
#
_symmetry.space_group_name_H-M   'P 1'
#
loop_
_entity.id
_entity.type
_entity.pdbx_description
1 polymer ?
#
loop_
_entity_poly.entity_id
_entity_poly.type
_entity_poly.pdbx_seq_one_letter_code
_entity_poly.pdbx_strand_id
1 'polypeptide(L)'
;MKSIAPRKFALLSAIFCAVMLAFAHNASALSIGDTHELGYVWPGVPSGNALYVNHLIGMALGTIDAANGQIYHRSTNVLGSLPTAIVDHSGTGTTINLGNGGLYTYLFATYAGGLLGSEVWYVGNLSGIIKIPAIGGGCLLSGWTLFGTGGAVPDGGTTVMLLGAALGVLGIARRFLMS
;
A
#
# COMPACT_ATOMS: atom_id res chain seq x y z
N MET A 1 32.74 6.44 -39.98
CA MET A 1 31.65 6.28 -38.98
C MET A 1 31.08 4.88 -39.09
N LYS A 2 31.21 4.05 -38.04
CA LYS A 2 30.66 2.68 -38.02
C LYS A 2 29.17 2.79 -37.72
N SER A 3 28.29 2.51 -38.68
CA SER A 3 26.84 2.59 -38.46
C SER A 3 26.41 1.53 -37.44
N ILE A 4 25.78 1.96 -36.35
CA ILE A 4 25.19 1.07 -35.37
C ILE A 4 23.92 0.49 -36.01
N ALA A 5 23.90 -0.83 -36.22
CA ALA A 5 22.81 -1.50 -36.93
C ALA A 5 21.44 -1.30 -36.23
N PRO A 6 20.35 -1.02 -36.97
CA PRO A 6 19.03 -0.67 -36.43
C PRO A 6 18.42 -1.74 -35.51
N ARG A 7 18.80 -3.01 -35.70
CA ARG A 7 18.40 -4.13 -34.82
C ARG A 7 18.85 -3.96 -33.37
N LYS A 8 20.00 -3.30 -33.13
CA LYS A 8 20.52 -3.07 -31.78
C LYS A 8 19.72 -2.02 -31.02
N PHE A 9 19.24 -0.98 -31.71
CA PHE A 9 18.37 0.06 -31.14
C PHE A 9 16.98 -0.47 -30.83
N ALA A 10 16.40 -1.29 -31.70
CA ALA A 10 15.11 -1.92 -31.47
C ALA A 10 15.11 -2.82 -30.22
N LEU A 11 16.19 -3.61 -30.02
CA LEU A 11 16.34 -4.44 -28.84
C LEU A 11 16.47 -3.61 -27.54
N LEU A 12 17.28 -2.54 -27.57
CA LEU A 12 17.42 -1.62 -26.43
C LEU A 12 16.10 -0.93 -26.08
N SER A 13 15.33 -0.49 -27.08
CA SER A 13 14.01 0.10 -26.86
C SER A 13 13.00 -0.90 -26.29
N ALA A 14 12.97 -2.13 -26.81
CA ALA A 14 12.10 -3.19 -26.28
C ALA A 14 12.46 -3.56 -24.83
N ILE A 15 13.75 -3.67 -24.50
CA ILE A 15 14.22 -3.89 -23.13
C ILE A 15 13.81 -2.72 -22.24
N PHE A 16 14.02 -1.48 -22.69
CA PHE A 16 13.63 -0.29 -21.92
C PHE A 16 12.11 -0.21 -21.68
N CYS A 17 11.29 -0.53 -22.68
CA CYS A 17 9.83 -0.58 -22.51
C CYS A 17 9.40 -1.71 -21.58
N ALA A 18 10.01 -2.90 -21.66
CA ALA A 18 9.71 -4.02 -20.77
C ALA A 18 10.09 -3.69 -19.31
N VAL A 19 11.22 -3.02 -19.11
CA VAL A 19 11.66 -2.49 -17.82
C VAL A 19 10.66 -1.46 -17.29
N MET A 20 10.24 -0.49 -18.11
CA MET A 20 9.25 0.51 -17.71
C MET A 20 7.89 -0.10 -17.36
N LEU A 21 7.42 -1.10 -18.11
CA LEU A 21 6.18 -1.82 -17.79
C LEU A 21 6.29 -2.60 -16.48
N ALA A 22 7.45 -3.22 -16.21
CA ALA A 22 7.68 -3.93 -14.96
C ALA A 22 7.65 -3.02 -13.72
N PHE A 23 7.89 -1.71 -13.91
CA PHE A 23 7.84 -0.71 -12.84
C PHE A 23 6.60 0.19 -12.87
N ALA A 24 5.68 0.02 -13.82
CA ALA A 24 4.42 0.76 -13.84
C ALA A 24 3.52 0.31 -12.69
N HIS A 25 3.61 1.00 -11.55
CA HIS A 25 2.77 0.72 -10.39
C HIS A 25 1.34 1.21 -10.70
N ASN A 26 0.38 0.30 -10.71
CA ASN A 26 -1.04 0.67 -10.78
C ASN A 26 -1.38 1.51 -9.55
N ALA A 27 -1.86 2.73 -9.75
CA ALA A 27 -2.28 3.58 -8.65
C ALA A 27 -3.72 3.24 -8.25
N SER A 28 -3.94 2.82 -7.01
CA SER A 28 -5.28 2.57 -6.47
C SER A 28 -5.70 3.73 -5.56
N ALA A 29 -6.90 4.26 -5.77
CA ALA A 29 -7.48 5.27 -4.89
C ALA A 29 -8.51 4.60 -3.99
N LEU A 30 -8.33 4.73 -2.67
CA LEU A 30 -9.31 4.33 -1.67
C LEU A 30 -10.35 5.44 -1.51
N SER A 31 -11.58 5.04 -1.25
CA SER A 31 -12.67 5.92 -0.86
C SER A 31 -13.44 5.36 0.33
N ILE A 32 -14.07 6.25 1.10
CA ILE A 32 -14.95 5.86 2.20
C ILE A 32 -16.18 5.18 1.60
N GLY A 33 -16.57 4.04 2.17
CA GLY A 33 -17.65 3.19 1.66
C GLY A 33 -17.29 2.34 0.44
N ASP A 34 -16.00 2.27 0.06
CA ASP A 34 -15.59 1.44 -1.07
C ASP A 34 -15.55 -0.06 -0.74
N THR A 35 -15.25 -0.87 -1.74
CA THR A 35 -15.20 -2.34 -1.59
C THR A 35 -14.04 -2.84 -0.74
N HIS A 36 -13.06 -1.98 -0.41
CA HIS A 36 -11.92 -2.31 0.44
C HIS A 36 -12.15 -1.89 1.89
N GLU A 37 -13.18 -1.09 2.17
CA GLU A 37 -13.48 -0.65 3.53
C GLU A 37 -13.83 -1.84 4.43
N LEU A 38 -13.07 -2.00 5.50
CA LEU A 38 -13.35 -2.94 6.58
C LEU A 38 -14.42 -2.36 7.52
N GLY A 39 -14.36 -1.06 7.77
CA GLY A 39 -15.29 -0.36 8.64
C GLY A 39 -14.66 0.87 9.25
N TYR A 40 -15.38 1.48 10.18
CA TYR A 40 -14.94 2.70 10.84
C TYR A 40 -15.10 2.63 12.35
N VAL A 41 -14.32 3.48 13.04
CA VAL A 41 -14.22 3.57 14.49
C VAL A 41 -14.49 5.01 14.92
N TRP A 42 -15.47 5.20 15.80
CA TRP A 42 -15.90 6.52 16.29
C TRP A 42 -15.82 6.60 17.83
N PRO A 43 -15.38 7.72 18.43
CA PRO A 43 -14.97 8.99 17.81
C PRO A 43 -13.58 8.96 17.15
N GLY A 44 -12.96 7.79 17.07
CA GLY A 44 -11.63 7.61 16.52
C GLY A 44 -10.55 7.94 17.56
N VAL A 45 -9.35 7.45 17.31
CA VAL A 45 -8.18 7.66 18.17
C VAL A 45 -7.07 8.32 17.37
N PRO A 46 -6.20 9.11 18.00
CA PRO A 46 -5.14 9.83 17.29
C PRO A 46 -4.12 8.92 16.58
N SER A 47 -4.03 7.64 16.95
CA SER A 47 -3.16 6.66 16.29
C SER A 47 -3.84 5.29 16.15
N GLY A 48 -3.60 4.63 15.01
CA GLY A 48 -4.10 3.29 14.78
C GLY A 48 -3.44 2.28 15.71
N ASN A 49 -4.25 1.59 16.51
CA ASN A 49 -3.82 0.48 17.37
C ASN A 49 -4.37 -0.83 16.80
N ALA A 50 -3.57 -1.89 16.84
CA ALA A 50 -3.97 -3.23 16.39
C ALA A 50 -5.24 -3.72 17.09
N LEU A 51 -5.47 -3.31 18.34
CA LEU A 51 -6.69 -3.65 19.08
C LEU A 51 -7.96 -3.21 18.33
N TYR A 52 -7.99 -2.01 17.74
CA TYR A 52 -9.17 -1.50 17.02
C TYR A 52 -9.43 -2.25 15.72
N VAL A 53 -8.37 -2.52 14.96
CA VAL A 53 -8.46 -3.27 13.70
C VAL A 53 -8.86 -4.71 13.98
N ASN A 54 -8.25 -5.37 14.98
CA ASN A 54 -8.57 -6.74 15.37
C ASN A 54 -9.99 -6.89 15.91
N HIS A 55 -10.54 -5.86 16.57
CA HIS A 55 -11.94 -5.86 16.95
C HIS A 55 -12.84 -5.85 15.71
N LEU A 56 -12.62 -4.96 14.73
CA LEU A 56 -13.36 -4.94 13.45
C LEU A 56 -13.26 -6.28 12.71
N ILE A 57 -12.09 -6.92 12.69
CA ILE A 57 -11.89 -8.23 12.04
C ILE A 57 -12.80 -9.30 12.66
N GLY A 58 -12.99 -9.26 13.98
CA GLY A 58 -13.83 -10.21 14.71
C GLY A 58 -15.34 -9.97 14.61
N MET A 59 -15.77 -8.82 14.10
CA MET A 59 -17.18 -8.47 13.99
C MET A 59 -17.87 -9.16 12.80
N ALA A 60 -19.15 -9.47 12.97
CA ALA A 60 -20.00 -9.90 11.86
C ALA A 60 -20.27 -8.72 10.90
N LEU A 61 -20.44 -9.03 9.61
CA LEU A 61 -20.64 -8.02 8.56
C LEU A 61 -21.87 -7.16 8.84
N GLY A 62 -21.77 -5.85 8.62
CA GLY A 62 -22.86 -4.88 8.79
C GLY A 62 -23.26 -4.61 10.24
N THR A 63 -22.55 -5.15 11.23
CA THR A 63 -22.88 -4.96 12.65
C THR A 63 -22.24 -3.70 13.24
N ILE A 64 -22.85 -3.23 14.32
CA ILE A 64 -22.35 -2.14 15.15
C ILE A 64 -22.10 -2.71 16.54
N ASP A 65 -20.93 -2.43 17.11
CA ASP A 65 -20.58 -2.83 18.48
C ASP A 65 -19.88 -1.68 19.22
N ALA A 66 -19.92 -1.72 20.55
CA ALA A 66 -19.27 -0.73 21.41
C ALA A 66 -18.28 -1.43 22.35
N ALA A 67 -17.00 -1.13 22.17
CA ALA A 67 -15.91 -1.71 22.96
C ALA A 67 -14.71 -0.75 23.08
N ASN A 68 -13.92 -0.89 24.14
CA ASN A 68 -12.67 -0.11 24.31
C ASN A 68 -12.89 1.42 24.25
N GLY A 69 -14.06 1.89 24.67
CA GLY A 69 -14.44 3.31 24.60
C GLY A 69 -14.71 3.84 23.18
N GLN A 70 -14.91 2.95 22.20
CA GLN A 70 -15.20 3.28 20.81
C GLN A 70 -16.50 2.59 20.35
N ILE A 71 -17.12 3.15 19.33
CA ILE A 71 -18.19 2.53 18.54
C ILE A 71 -17.56 2.08 17.22
N TYR A 72 -17.75 0.81 16.89
CA TYR A 72 -17.26 0.20 15.67
C TYR A 72 -18.43 -0.08 14.75
N HIS A 73 -18.24 0.22 13.47
CA HIS A 73 -19.18 -0.12 12.42
C HIS A 73 -18.46 -1.03 11.43
N ARG A 74 -18.86 -2.30 11.39
CA ARG A 74 -18.32 -3.25 10.43
C ARG A 74 -19.03 -3.08 9.09
N SER A 75 -18.27 -2.87 8.01
CA SER A 75 -18.85 -2.78 6.67
C SER A 75 -19.53 -4.09 6.25
N THR A 76 -20.35 -4.04 5.21
CA THR A 76 -20.96 -5.23 4.59
C THR A 76 -20.02 -5.93 3.60
N ASN A 77 -18.78 -5.46 3.45
CA ASN A 77 -17.84 -5.98 2.47
C ASN A 77 -17.30 -7.36 2.86
N VAL A 78 -17.32 -8.28 1.89
CA VAL A 78 -16.73 -9.63 2.00
C VAL A 78 -15.29 -9.56 1.51
N LEU A 79 -14.35 -9.47 2.46
CA LEU A 79 -12.92 -9.23 2.20
C LEU A 79 -12.06 -10.52 2.23
N GLY A 80 -12.70 -11.69 2.23
CA GLY A 80 -12.02 -12.99 2.33
C GLY A 80 -11.48 -13.28 3.74
N SER A 81 -10.38 -14.03 3.80
CA SER A 81 -9.72 -14.34 5.08
C SER A 81 -8.98 -13.10 5.61
N LEU A 82 -9.30 -12.70 6.83
CA LEU A 82 -8.74 -11.53 7.50
C LEU A 82 -7.72 -11.99 8.56
N PRO A 83 -6.40 -11.91 8.30
CA PRO A 83 -5.40 -12.27 9.30
C PRO A 83 -5.33 -11.24 10.43
N THR A 84 -4.74 -11.61 11.55
CA THR A 84 -4.53 -10.69 12.68
C THR A 84 -3.68 -9.48 12.25
N ALA A 85 -4.15 -8.28 12.60
CA ALA A 85 -3.45 -7.04 12.33
C ALA A 85 -2.29 -6.85 13.33
N ILE A 86 -1.09 -6.63 12.79
CA ILE A 86 0.11 -6.26 13.56
C ILE A 86 0.56 -4.87 13.10
N VAL A 87 0.73 -3.94 14.05
CA VAL A 87 1.17 -2.57 13.75
C VAL A 87 2.52 -2.62 13.05
N ASP A 88 2.64 -1.91 11.95
CA ASP A 88 3.91 -1.72 11.24
C ASP A 88 4.42 -0.29 11.50
N HIS A 89 4.03 0.67 10.66
CA HIS A 89 4.42 2.07 10.82
C HIS A 89 3.24 3.04 10.58
N SER A 90 3.45 4.28 10.98
CA SER A 90 2.50 5.39 10.80
C SER A 90 3.08 6.47 9.92
N GLY A 91 2.20 7.26 9.31
CA GLY A 91 2.58 8.40 8.49
C GLY A 91 1.48 9.44 8.39
N THR A 92 1.75 10.45 7.57
CA THR A 92 0.85 11.56 7.26
C THR A 92 0.73 11.74 5.75
N GLY A 93 -0.14 12.66 5.31
CA GLY A 93 -0.42 12.85 3.90
C GLY A 93 -1.30 11.76 3.31
N THR A 94 -1.58 11.86 2.01
CA THR A 94 -2.62 11.06 1.35
C THR A 94 -2.08 10.00 0.41
N THR A 95 -0.76 9.91 0.24
CA THR A 95 -0.13 8.99 -0.71
C THR A 95 0.74 8.01 0.05
N ILE A 96 0.52 6.72 -0.16
CA ILE A 96 1.17 5.63 0.59
C ILE A 96 1.72 4.64 -0.42
N ASN A 97 2.96 4.19 -0.23
CA ASN A 97 3.55 3.15 -1.09
C ASN A 97 3.49 1.79 -0.36
N LEU A 98 2.70 0.86 -0.89
CA LEU A 98 2.56 -0.50 -0.38
C LEU A 98 3.64 -1.46 -0.92
N GLY A 99 4.57 -0.96 -1.75
CA GLY A 99 5.62 -1.77 -2.37
C GLY A 99 5.04 -2.79 -3.34
N ASN A 100 5.61 -4.00 -3.38
CA ASN A 100 5.20 -5.05 -4.31
C ASN A 100 3.88 -5.77 -3.90
N GLY A 101 3.21 -5.29 -2.85
CA GLY A 101 1.99 -5.91 -2.29
C GLY A 101 2.32 -7.06 -1.32
N GLY A 102 1.32 -7.46 -0.53
CA GLY A 102 1.44 -8.57 0.43
C GLY A 102 2.19 -8.27 1.73
N LEU A 103 2.85 -7.10 1.85
CA LEU A 103 3.52 -6.66 3.09
C LEU A 103 2.52 -6.12 4.13
N TYR A 104 1.52 -5.39 3.63
CA TYR A 104 0.52 -4.72 4.46
C TYR A 104 -0.86 -5.30 4.16
N THR A 105 -1.64 -5.51 5.21
CA THR A 105 -2.98 -6.08 5.15
C THR A 105 -4.04 -5.04 5.43
N TYR A 106 -3.78 -4.10 6.35
CA TYR A 106 -4.75 -3.07 6.73
C TYR A 106 -4.13 -1.69 6.73
N LEU A 107 -4.99 -0.72 6.46
CA LEU A 107 -4.71 0.70 6.60
C LEU A 107 -5.76 1.32 7.52
N PHE A 108 -5.31 2.01 8.56
CA PHE A 108 -6.16 2.78 9.47
C PHE A 108 -5.87 4.26 9.25
N ALA A 109 -6.85 5.07 8.84
CA ALA A 109 -6.70 6.52 8.69
C ALA A 109 -7.54 7.25 9.72
N THR A 110 -7.00 8.33 10.29
CA THR A 110 -7.66 9.14 11.30
C THR A 110 -7.99 10.51 10.73
N TYR A 111 -9.24 10.93 10.86
CA TYR A 111 -9.73 12.23 10.42
C TYR A 111 -10.00 13.12 11.64
N ALA A 112 -9.24 14.21 11.76
CA ALA A 112 -9.38 15.16 12.86
C ALA A 112 -10.60 16.08 12.65
N GLY A 113 -11.39 16.27 13.70
CA GLY A 113 -12.55 17.17 13.68
C GLY A 113 -13.84 16.60 14.29
N GLY A 114 -13.82 15.35 14.79
CA GLY A 114 -14.83 14.83 15.73
C GLY A 114 -16.09 14.20 15.13
N LEU A 115 -16.26 14.19 13.80
CA LEU A 115 -17.49 13.65 13.19
C LEU A 115 -17.37 12.25 12.58
N LEU A 116 -16.22 11.88 12.01
CA LEU A 116 -16.02 10.55 11.42
C LEU A 116 -15.22 9.59 12.30
N GLY A 117 -14.19 10.12 12.96
CA GLY A 117 -13.21 9.29 13.67
C GLY A 117 -12.18 8.69 12.73
N SER A 118 -12.12 7.36 12.66
CA SER A 118 -11.09 6.64 11.92
C SER A 118 -11.69 5.61 10.95
N GLU A 119 -11.17 5.58 9.74
CA GLU A 119 -11.55 4.64 8.68
C GLU A 119 -10.52 3.52 8.54
N VAL A 120 -10.99 2.31 8.25
CA VAL A 120 -10.13 1.14 8.12
C VAL A 120 -10.40 0.44 6.79
N TRP A 121 -9.36 0.23 6.00
CA TRP A 121 -9.42 -0.52 4.74
C TRP A 121 -8.57 -1.79 4.81
N TYR A 122 -9.00 -2.82 4.10
CA TYR A 122 -8.18 -3.95 3.72
C TYR A 122 -7.40 -3.62 2.45
N VAL A 123 -6.08 -3.66 2.56
CA VAL A 123 -5.14 -3.35 1.49
C VAL A 123 -4.26 -4.55 1.12
N GLY A 124 -4.53 -5.73 1.67
CA GLY A 124 -3.75 -6.96 1.45
C GLY A 124 -3.74 -7.46 0.00
N ASN A 125 -4.70 -7.03 -0.80
CA ASN A 125 -4.79 -7.30 -2.24
C ASN A 125 -4.30 -6.13 -3.11
N LEU A 126 -3.78 -5.06 -2.49
CA LEU A 126 -3.27 -3.90 -3.19
C LEU A 126 -1.74 -3.91 -3.21
N SER A 127 -1.17 -3.18 -4.17
CA SER A 127 0.27 -3.01 -4.33
C SER A 127 0.54 -1.62 -4.91
N GLY A 128 1.80 -1.19 -4.81
CA GLY A 128 2.26 0.07 -5.34
C GLY A 128 1.72 1.28 -4.59
N ILE A 129 1.60 2.40 -5.29
CA ILE A 129 1.20 3.68 -4.69
C ILE A 129 -0.32 3.74 -4.60
N ILE A 130 -0.84 3.89 -3.39
CA ILE A 130 -2.25 4.15 -3.15
C ILE A 130 -2.49 5.60 -2.71
N LYS A 131 -3.71 6.07 -2.93
CA LYS A 131 -4.19 7.36 -2.40
C LYS A 131 -5.35 7.16 -1.45
N ILE A 132 -5.33 7.87 -0.33
CA ILE A 132 -6.43 7.90 0.64
C ILE A 132 -7.15 9.25 0.61
N PRO A 133 -8.44 9.32 1.00
CA PRO A 133 -9.19 10.56 1.00
C PRO A 133 -8.55 11.60 1.92
N ALA A 134 -8.32 12.81 1.41
CA ALA A 134 -7.82 13.92 2.20
C ALA A 134 -8.86 14.45 3.21
N ILE A 135 -10.14 14.29 2.87
CA ILE A 135 -11.29 14.72 3.63
C ILE A 135 -12.25 13.55 3.75
N GLY A 136 -12.71 13.28 4.96
CA GLY A 136 -13.77 12.33 5.26
C GLY A 136 -14.78 12.98 6.19
N GLY A 137 -16.08 12.93 5.87
CA GLY A 137 -17.13 13.44 6.75
C GLY A 137 -16.92 14.90 7.21
N GLY A 138 -16.34 15.72 6.34
CA GLY A 138 -15.99 17.13 6.63
C GLY A 138 -14.74 17.33 7.48
N CYS A 139 -14.07 16.26 7.92
CA CYS A 139 -12.85 16.27 8.74
C CYS A 139 -11.61 16.07 7.87
N LEU A 140 -10.50 16.73 8.21
CA LEU A 140 -9.22 16.59 7.50
C LEU A 140 -8.47 15.34 7.98
N LEU A 141 -7.80 14.66 7.06
CA LEU A 141 -6.89 13.57 7.40
C LEU A 141 -5.77 14.09 8.31
N SER A 142 -5.66 13.50 9.50
CA SER A 142 -4.61 13.82 10.47
C SER A 142 -3.41 12.89 10.36
N GLY A 143 -3.63 11.63 10.00
CA GLY A 143 -2.58 10.62 9.92
C GLY A 143 -3.13 9.24 9.63
N TRP A 144 -2.24 8.29 9.40
CA TRP A 144 -2.57 6.91 9.09
C TRP A 144 -1.55 5.94 9.69
N THR A 145 -1.96 4.68 9.85
CA THR A 145 -1.14 3.56 10.32
C THR A 145 -1.35 2.35 9.42
N LEU A 146 -0.25 1.73 8.99
CA LEU A 146 -0.26 0.47 8.25
C LEU A 146 -0.08 -0.71 9.20
N PHE A 147 -0.70 -1.83 8.83
CA PHE A 147 -0.64 -3.08 9.56
C PHE A 147 -0.22 -4.20 8.61
N GLY A 148 0.71 -5.04 9.04
CA GLY A 148 1.14 -6.24 8.34
C GLY A 148 0.79 -7.52 9.10
N THR A 149 1.32 -8.65 8.60
CA THR A 149 1.18 -9.98 9.21
C THR A 149 2.31 -10.36 10.16
N GLY A 150 3.24 -9.42 10.44
CA GLY A 150 4.41 -9.63 11.28
C GLY A 150 5.49 -10.44 10.55
N GLY A 151 6.50 -9.74 10.02
CA GLY A 151 7.63 -10.39 9.33
C GLY A 151 8.04 -9.77 8.00
N ALA A 152 7.41 -8.69 7.55
CA ALA A 152 7.76 -8.00 6.32
C ALA A 152 9.06 -7.19 6.47
N VAL A 153 10.20 -7.87 6.36
CA VAL A 153 11.49 -7.22 6.10
C VAL A 153 11.48 -6.74 4.63
N PRO A 154 11.90 -5.50 4.32
CA PRO A 154 11.97 -4.99 2.95
C PRO A 154 12.64 -6.00 2.03
N ASP A 155 11.95 -6.34 0.94
CA ASP A 155 12.26 -7.46 0.08
C ASP A 155 13.65 -7.27 -0.53
N GLY A 156 14.64 -8.02 -0.02
CA GLY A 156 16.00 -8.06 -0.54
C GLY A 156 16.06 -8.42 -2.04
N GLY A 157 14.97 -8.92 -2.60
CA GLY A 157 14.81 -9.15 -4.04
C GLY A 157 14.92 -7.88 -4.87
N THR A 158 14.37 -6.74 -4.41
CA THR A 158 14.44 -5.47 -5.15
C THR A 158 15.87 -4.91 -5.21
N THR A 159 16.60 -5.01 -4.10
CA THR A 159 18.01 -4.60 -4.01
C THR A 159 18.92 -5.53 -4.80
N VAL A 160 18.70 -6.84 -4.77
CA VAL A 160 19.45 -7.80 -5.60
C VAL A 160 19.16 -7.61 -7.08
N MET A 161 17.91 -7.31 -7.46
CA MET A 161 17.54 -7.05 -8.85
C MET A 161 18.16 -5.73 -9.37
N LEU A 162 18.16 -4.67 -8.56
CA LEU A 162 18.85 -3.41 -8.89
C LEU A 162 20.36 -3.60 -9.00
N LEU A 163 20.96 -4.35 -8.08
CA LEU A 163 22.39 -4.68 -8.13
C LEU A 163 22.74 -5.51 -9.37
N GLY A 164 21.91 -6.50 -9.69
CA GLY A 164 22.06 -7.32 -10.90
C GLY A 164 21.93 -6.50 -12.19
N ALA A 165 20.94 -5.59 -12.25
CA ALA A 165 20.78 -4.68 -13.37
C ALA A 165 21.98 -3.73 -13.51
N ALA A 166 22.46 -3.16 -12.41
CA ALA A 166 23.62 -2.28 -12.39
C ALA A 166 24.90 -3.00 -12.86
N LEU A 167 25.14 -4.22 -12.38
CA LEU A 167 26.27 -5.06 -12.80
C LEU A 167 26.15 -5.51 -14.26
N GLY A 168 24.94 -5.81 -14.73
CA GLY A 168 24.66 -6.13 -16.13
C GLY A 168 24.97 -4.96 -17.07
N VAL A 169 24.54 -3.75 -16.72
CA VAL A 169 24.87 -2.52 -17.46
C VAL A 169 26.38 -2.26 -17.44
N LEU A 170 27.04 -2.43 -16.30
CA LEU A 170 28.49 -2.26 -16.17
C LEU A 170 29.27 -3.26 -17.06
N GLY A 171 28.82 -4.51 -17.13
CA GLY A 171 29.41 -5.53 -18.01
C GLY A 171 29.27 -5.20 -19.50
N ILE A 172 28.11 -4.67 -19.90
CA ILE A 172 27.87 -4.20 -21.28
C ILE A 172 28.74 -2.97 -21.59
N ALA A 173 28.81 -1.99 -20.68
CA ALA A 173 29.62 -0.79 -20.84
C ALA A 173 31.11 -1.12 -21.03
N ARG A 174 31.65 -2.07 -20.25
CA ARG A 174 33.03 -2.55 -20.41
C ARG A 174 33.28 -3.13 -21.80
N ARG A 175 32.33 -3.89 -22.35
CA ARG A 175 32.45 -4.48 -23.70
C ARG A 175 32.45 -3.44 -24.82
N PHE A 176 31.76 -2.31 -24.63
CA PHE A 176 31.73 -1.22 -25.61
C PHE A 176 32.91 -0.24 -25.48
N LEU A 177 33.47 -0.06 -24.28
CA LEU A 177 34.61 0.84 -24.06
C LEU A 177 35.98 0.19 -24.32
N MET A 178 36.08 -1.14 -24.25
CA MET A 178 37.31 -1.88 -24.55
C MET A 178 37.37 -2.42 -25.99
N SER A 179 36.46 -1.97 -26.88
CA SER A 179 36.41 -2.34 -28.29
C SER A 179 36.60 -1.13 -29.20
#